data_AF-A0A2I0F2C5-F1
#
_entry.id   AF-A0A2I0F2C5-F1
#
_cell.length_a   1.000
_cell.length_b   1.000
_cell.length_c   1.000
_cell.angle_alpha   90.00
_cell.angle_beta   90.00
_cell.angle_gamma   90.00
#
_symmetry.space_group_name_H-M   'P 1'
#
loop_
_entity.id
_entity.type
_entity.pdbx_description
1 polymer ?
#
loop_
_entity_poly.entity_id
_entity_poly.type
_entity_poly.pdbx_seq_one_letter_code
_entity_poly.pdbx_strand_id
1 'polypeptide(L)'
;MTNLLAKRFGTSPRLELLSGEWLKQGMGAKTVKFDIGQGGLPPEVNWEDKAAAIALIESRHAKALASLLVWGDNELWDWSECFDMVVEYLALKMFDRCVVDGREAPRGGKQTLKELSSLVARMTLHFELYDLWTIYTVEGRLLFSGIKMNDRTYSNYFLCYQRQMLNDLEELVHCINNDIAKYRSNLAISCELVESM
;
A
#
# COMPACT_ATOMS: atom_id res chain seq x y z
N MET A 1 13.55 -15.28 12.36
CA MET A 1 13.28 -13.89 12.78
C MET A 1 11.99 -13.38 12.09
N THR A 2 10.96 -14.22 12.00
CA THR A 2 9.96 -14.18 10.92
C THR A 2 8.52 -13.93 11.39
N ASN A 3 8.20 -14.20 12.66
CA ASN A 3 6.82 -14.08 13.16
C ASN A 3 6.40 -12.67 13.63
N LEU A 4 7.33 -11.75 13.88
CA LEU A 4 6.97 -10.41 14.38
C LEU A 4 6.69 -9.43 13.23
N LEU A 5 7.47 -9.51 12.15
CA LEU A 5 7.30 -8.66 10.96
C LEU A 5 6.04 -9.06 10.19
N ALA A 6 5.80 -10.36 9.98
CA ALA A 6 4.57 -10.85 9.35
C ALA A 6 3.30 -10.40 10.10
N LYS A 7 3.34 -10.32 11.44
CA LYS A 7 2.20 -9.85 12.26
C LYS A 7 1.94 -8.33 12.17
N ARG A 8 2.89 -7.56 11.66
CA ARG A 8 2.78 -6.10 11.51
C ARG A 8 2.55 -5.66 10.07
N PHE A 9 2.50 -6.61 9.13
CA PHE A 9 2.27 -6.28 7.74
C PHE A 9 0.87 -5.67 7.53
N GLY A 10 0.82 -4.49 6.90
CA GLY A 10 -0.42 -3.76 6.63
C GLY A 10 -1.17 -3.31 7.88
N THR A 11 -0.53 -3.25 9.06
CA THR A 11 -1.17 -2.81 10.31
C THR A 11 -1.06 -1.31 10.55
N SER A 12 -0.40 -0.56 9.67
CA SER A 12 -0.37 0.90 9.81
C SER A 12 -1.79 1.48 9.66
N PRO A 13 -2.23 2.38 10.56
CA PRO A 13 -3.52 3.05 10.46
C PRO A 13 -3.73 3.80 9.13
N ARG A 14 -2.65 4.25 8.47
CA ARG A 14 -2.75 4.96 7.18
C ARG A 14 -2.98 4.03 5.98
N LEU A 15 -2.68 2.74 6.15
CA LEU A 15 -2.90 1.70 5.15
C LEU A 15 -4.18 0.91 5.41
N GLU A 16 -4.98 1.33 6.40
CA GLU A 16 -6.24 0.69 6.73
C GLU A 16 -7.24 0.89 5.59
N LEU A 17 -7.63 -0.21 4.96
CA LEU A 17 -8.72 -0.22 4.01
C LEU A 17 -10.03 -0.23 4.81
N LEU A 18 -10.92 0.74 4.54
CA LEU A 18 -12.24 0.84 5.20
C LEU A 18 -13.12 -0.38 4.89
N SER A 19 -12.92 -0.98 3.71
CA SER A 19 -13.50 -2.27 3.32
C SER A 19 -12.50 -3.43 3.49
N GLY A 20 -11.48 -3.26 4.33
CA GLY A 20 -10.42 -4.23 4.58
C GLY A 20 -10.93 -5.53 5.16
N GLU A 21 -11.88 -5.49 6.09
CA GLU A 21 -12.54 -6.72 6.59
C GLU A 21 -13.34 -7.44 5.50
N TRP A 22 -14.02 -6.70 4.61
CA TRP A 22 -14.73 -7.26 3.46
C TRP A 22 -13.76 -7.89 2.44
N LEU A 23 -12.59 -7.28 2.22
CA LEU A 23 -11.52 -7.83 1.39
C LEU A 23 -10.79 -9.01 2.06
N LYS A 24 -10.65 -9.02 3.39
CA LYS A 24 -9.96 -10.07 4.16
C LYS A 24 -10.87 -11.25 4.55
N GLN A 25 -12.20 -11.07 4.58
CA GLN A 25 -13.17 -12.15 4.76
C GLN A 25 -13.01 -13.20 3.64
N GLY A 26 -12.77 -14.46 3.99
CA GLY A 26 -12.64 -15.57 3.02
C GLY A 26 -11.20 -15.97 2.64
N MET A 27 -10.16 -15.48 3.31
CA MET A 27 -8.78 -15.99 3.17
C MET A 27 -8.53 -17.32 3.93
N GLY A 28 -9.51 -17.78 4.71
CA GLY A 28 -9.46 -19.10 5.33
C GLY A 28 -9.68 -20.20 4.29
N ALA A 29 -8.85 -21.24 4.32
CA ALA A 29 -9.04 -22.44 3.50
C ALA A 29 -10.50 -22.89 3.57
N LYS A 30 -11.13 -23.12 2.42
CA LYS A 30 -12.49 -23.66 2.31
C LYS A 30 -12.62 -24.87 3.24
N THR A 31 -13.28 -24.70 4.38
CA THR A 31 -13.96 -25.84 4.97
C THR A 31 -15.20 -25.98 4.14
N VAL A 32 -15.21 -26.98 3.27
CA VAL A 32 -16.35 -27.31 2.43
C VAL A 32 -17.49 -27.69 3.39
N LYS A 33 -18.33 -26.73 3.76
CA LYS A 33 -19.61 -27.00 4.38
C LYS A 33 -20.57 -27.32 3.24
N PHE A 34 -20.69 -28.61 2.93
CA PHE A 34 -21.86 -29.13 2.23
C PHE A 34 -23.07 -28.99 3.15
N ASP A 35 -23.61 -27.79 3.31
CA ASP A 35 -24.95 -27.62 3.88
C ASP A 35 -25.95 -27.55 2.73
N ILE A 36 -26.62 -28.69 2.55
CA ILE A 36 -27.81 -28.82 1.72
C ILE A 36 -28.94 -28.09 2.47
N GLY A 37 -29.30 -26.92 1.97
CA GLY A 37 -30.60 -26.30 2.19
C GLY A 37 -30.69 -25.32 3.37
N GLN A 38 -30.67 -24.02 3.06
CA GLN A 38 -31.67 -23.03 3.49
C GLN A 38 -31.33 -21.68 2.85
N GLY A 39 -32.36 -20.98 2.37
CA GLY A 39 -32.23 -19.78 1.56
C GLY A 39 -31.64 -18.57 2.26
N GLY A 40 -31.17 -17.62 1.44
CA GLY A 40 -31.11 -16.20 1.78
C GLY A 40 -29.96 -15.75 2.69
N LEU A 41 -28.77 -16.34 2.58
CA LEU A 41 -27.56 -15.68 3.07
C LEU A 41 -26.97 -14.83 1.93
N PRO A 42 -26.59 -13.56 2.19
CA PRO A 42 -25.94 -12.73 1.16
C PRO A 42 -24.71 -13.45 0.63
N PRO A 43 -24.44 -13.38 -0.68
CA PRO A 43 -23.39 -14.19 -1.31
C PRO A 43 -22.07 -13.99 -0.56
N GLU A 44 -21.47 -15.10 -0.10
CA GLU A 44 -20.13 -15.08 0.49
C GLU A 44 -19.18 -14.43 -0.52
N VAL A 45 -18.52 -13.34 -0.12
CA VAL A 45 -17.57 -12.60 -0.97
C VAL A 45 -16.48 -13.55 -1.43
N ASN A 46 -16.54 -13.97 -2.69
CA ASN A 46 -15.62 -14.95 -3.23
C ASN A 46 -14.30 -14.27 -3.60
N TRP A 47 -13.21 -15.03 -3.68
CA TRP A 47 -11.91 -14.48 -4.09
C TRP A 47 -11.95 -13.82 -5.49
N GLU A 48 -12.91 -14.25 -6.32
CA GLU A 48 -13.22 -13.70 -7.65
C GLU A 48 -13.73 -12.25 -7.56
N ASP A 49 -14.62 -11.94 -6.61
CA ASP A 49 -15.14 -10.58 -6.40
C ASP A 49 -14.03 -9.62 -5.94
N LYS A 50 -13.04 -10.14 -5.21
CA LYS A 50 -11.87 -9.36 -4.78
C LYS A 50 -10.93 -9.08 -5.95
N ALA A 51 -10.65 -10.09 -6.76
CA ALA A 51 -9.86 -9.92 -7.97
C ALA A 51 -10.54 -8.96 -8.95
N ALA A 52 -11.87 -9.03 -9.08
CA ALA A 52 -12.67 -8.11 -9.88
C ALA A 52 -12.64 -6.68 -9.32
N ALA A 53 -12.82 -6.50 -8.01
CA ALA A 53 -12.74 -5.19 -7.36
C ALA A 53 -11.37 -4.53 -7.55
N ILE A 54 -10.28 -5.28 -7.36
CA ILE A 54 -8.91 -4.80 -7.60
C ILE A 54 -8.70 -4.50 -9.09
N ALA A 55 -9.19 -5.35 -9.99
CA ALA A 55 -9.07 -5.16 -11.44
C ALA A 55 -9.79 -3.90 -11.93
N LEU A 56 -10.91 -3.53 -11.30
CA LEU A 56 -11.72 -2.35 -11.63
C LEU A 56 -11.15 -1.03 -11.10
N ILE A 57 -10.13 -1.05 -10.24
CA ILE A 57 -9.41 0.17 -9.84
C ILE A 57 -8.79 0.82 -11.08
N GLU A 58 -9.13 2.09 -11.33
CA GLU A 58 -8.72 2.82 -12.53
C GLU A 58 -7.22 3.15 -12.51
N SER A 59 -6.70 3.53 -11.34
CA SER A 59 -5.29 3.90 -11.18
C SER A 59 -4.40 2.66 -11.05
N ARG A 60 -3.41 2.53 -11.95
CA ARG A 60 -2.41 1.46 -11.91
C ARG A 60 -1.64 1.39 -10.58
N HIS A 61 -1.37 2.54 -9.96
CA HIS A 61 -0.60 2.63 -8.71
C HIS A 61 -1.47 2.27 -7.51
N ALA A 62 -2.74 2.70 -7.52
CA ALA A 62 -3.72 2.30 -6.51
C ALA A 62 -4.01 0.80 -6.57
N LYS A 63 -4.08 0.24 -7.78
CA LYS A 63 -4.22 -1.21 -8.02
C LYS A 63 -3.03 -1.99 -7.49
N ALA A 64 -1.81 -1.53 -7.76
CA ALA A 64 -0.59 -2.15 -7.23
C ALA A 64 -0.57 -2.11 -5.68
N LEU A 65 -0.94 -0.99 -5.07
CA LEU A 65 -1.03 -0.86 -3.61
C LEU A 65 -2.13 -1.75 -3.01
N ALA A 66 -3.31 -1.81 -3.64
CA ALA A 66 -4.40 -2.69 -3.23
C ALA A 66 -3.98 -4.17 -3.29
N SER A 67 -3.30 -4.58 -4.36
CA SER A 67 -2.76 -5.94 -4.49
C SER A 67 -1.75 -6.26 -3.39
N LEU A 68 -0.85 -5.33 -3.04
CA LEU A 68 0.09 -5.52 -1.93
C LEU A 68 -0.62 -5.71 -0.59
N LEU A 69 -1.64 -4.88 -0.30
CA LEU A 69 -2.37 -4.94 0.97
C LEU A 69 -3.24 -6.20 1.12
N VAL A 70 -3.75 -6.73 0.01
CA VAL A 70 -4.62 -7.92 0.00
C VAL A 70 -3.80 -9.22 -0.05
N TRP A 71 -2.70 -9.25 -0.80
CA TRP A 71 -1.92 -10.48 -1.06
C TRP A 71 -0.55 -10.53 -0.35
N GLY A 72 -0.17 -9.49 0.40
CA GLY A 72 1.16 -9.34 0.98
C GLY A 72 1.48 -10.20 2.22
N ASP A 73 0.65 -11.20 2.54
CA ASP A 73 0.99 -12.21 3.57
C ASP A 73 2.12 -13.17 3.14
N ASN A 74 2.59 -13.08 1.88
CA ASN A 74 3.63 -13.96 1.35
C ASN A 74 5.02 -13.34 1.48
N GLU A 75 6.01 -14.07 2.02
CA GLU A 75 7.36 -13.59 2.39
C GLU A 75 8.20 -12.95 1.25
N LEU A 76 7.70 -12.96 0.01
CA LEU A 76 8.38 -12.44 -1.20
C LEU A 76 7.77 -11.14 -1.76
N TRP A 77 6.80 -10.52 -1.08
CA TRP A 77 6.12 -9.34 -1.60
C TRP A 77 7.06 -8.12 -1.79
N ASP A 78 8.13 -8.03 -0.99
CA ASP A 78 9.17 -6.99 -1.05
C ASP A 78 9.84 -6.88 -2.44
N TRP A 79 9.77 -7.94 -3.24
CA TRP A 79 10.36 -8.06 -4.58
C TRP A 79 9.32 -8.14 -5.69
N SER A 80 8.04 -7.91 -5.36
CA SER A 80 6.98 -7.95 -6.34
C SER A 80 7.00 -6.70 -7.23
N GLU A 81 6.62 -6.86 -8.49
CA GLU A 81 6.45 -5.73 -9.42
C GLU A 81 5.46 -4.68 -8.86
N CYS A 82 4.47 -5.11 -8.06
CA CYS A 82 3.53 -4.20 -7.41
C CYS A 82 4.25 -3.28 -6.41
N PHE A 83 5.21 -3.80 -5.63
CA PHE A 83 6.01 -3.00 -4.71
C PHE A 83 6.84 -1.96 -5.47
N ASP A 84 7.56 -2.40 -6.50
CA ASP A 84 8.39 -1.49 -7.30
C ASP A 84 7.56 -0.41 -8.02
N MET A 85 6.34 -0.72 -8.48
CA MET A 85 5.44 0.26 -9.08
C MET A 85 5.00 1.36 -8.09
N VAL A 86 4.73 1.01 -6.83
CA VAL A 86 4.37 2.00 -5.80
C VAL A 86 5.60 2.82 -5.41
N VAL A 87 6.77 2.18 -5.28
CA VAL A 87 8.04 2.87 -5.02
C VAL A 87 8.37 3.86 -6.15
N GLU A 88 8.21 3.46 -7.41
CA GLU A 88 8.45 4.32 -8.57
C GLU A 88 7.54 5.54 -8.55
N TYR A 89 6.24 5.35 -8.30
CA TYR A 89 5.29 6.45 -8.19
C TYR A 89 5.66 7.48 -7.11
N LEU A 90 6.00 7.00 -5.91
CA LEU A 90 6.42 7.87 -4.80
C LEU A 90 7.76 8.57 -5.10
N ALA A 91 8.70 7.86 -5.72
CA ALA A 91 10.00 8.40 -6.08
C ALA A 91 9.87 9.51 -7.12
N LEU A 92 9.01 9.34 -8.14
CA LEU A 92 8.73 10.34 -9.16
C LEU A 92 8.09 11.58 -8.55
N LYS A 93 7.04 11.42 -7.72
CA LYS A 93 6.41 12.55 -7.04
C LYS A 93 7.38 13.34 -6.16
N MET A 94 8.26 12.65 -5.42
CA MET A 94 9.31 13.33 -4.65
C MET A 94 10.30 14.05 -5.55
N PHE A 95 10.74 13.41 -6.63
CA PHE A 95 11.68 14.02 -7.57
C PHE A 95 11.11 15.32 -8.15
N ASP A 96 9.86 15.29 -8.61
CA ASP A 96 9.17 16.47 -9.16
C ASP A 96 9.09 17.61 -8.13
N ARG A 97 8.77 17.28 -6.87
CA ARG A 97 8.74 18.27 -5.78
C ARG A 97 10.12 18.85 -5.48
N CYS A 98 11.16 18.03 -5.45
CA CYS A 98 12.52 18.50 -5.28
C CYS A 98 12.96 19.43 -6.42
N VAL A 99 12.56 19.13 -7.67
CA VAL A 99 12.83 19.98 -8.83
C VAL A 99 12.10 21.32 -8.72
N VAL A 100 10.81 21.31 -8.33
CA VAL A 100 10.01 22.54 -8.11
C VAL A 100 10.60 23.41 -7.01
N ASP A 101 11.07 22.79 -5.92
CA ASP A 101 11.71 23.49 -4.81
C ASP A 101 13.17 23.92 -5.11
N GLY A 102 13.69 23.62 -6.30
CA GLY A 102 15.07 23.93 -6.69
C GLY A 102 16.13 23.20 -5.86
N ARG A 103 15.78 22.06 -5.26
CA ARG A 103 16.70 21.29 -4.42
C ARG A 103 17.67 20.48 -5.26
N GLU A 104 18.96 20.71 -5.03
CA GLU A 104 20.04 19.91 -5.60
C GLU A 104 20.27 18.63 -4.80
N ALA A 105 20.88 17.64 -5.44
CA ALA A 105 21.38 16.46 -4.76
C ALA A 105 22.37 16.85 -3.62
N PRO A 106 22.47 16.05 -2.55
CA PRO A 106 23.33 16.37 -1.42
C PRO A 106 24.78 16.58 -1.87
N ARG A 107 25.33 17.78 -1.65
CA ARG A 107 26.69 18.14 -2.04
C ARG A 107 27.68 17.23 -1.30
N GLY A 108 28.30 16.28 -2.02
CA GLY A 108 29.26 15.31 -1.49
C GLY A 108 28.80 13.84 -1.51
N GLY A 109 27.54 13.56 -1.86
CA GLY A 109 27.03 12.19 -2.03
C GLY A 109 27.31 11.65 -3.43
N LYS A 110 27.75 10.39 -3.53
CA LYS A 110 27.81 9.64 -4.81
C LYS A 110 26.42 9.29 -5.39
N GLN A 111 25.34 9.77 -4.77
CA GLN A 111 23.95 9.42 -5.08
C GLN A 111 23.28 10.58 -5.80
N THR A 112 22.65 10.29 -6.93
CA THR A 112 21.83 11.24 -7.67
C THR A 112 20.52 11.51 -6.92
N LEU A 113 19.88 12.66 -7.19
CA LEU A 113 18.58 12.99 -6.59
C LEU A 113 17.53 11.90 -6.87
N LYS A 114 17.57 11.32 -8.08
CA LYS A 114 16.67 10.22 -8.49
C LYS A 114 16.89 8.95 -7.65
N GLU A 115 18.15 8.57 -7.43
CA GLU A 115 18.48 7.42 -6.58
C GLU A 115 18.06 7.68 -5.13
N LEU A 116 18.31 8.89 -4.61
CA LEU A 116 17.88 9.28 -3.28
C LEU A 116 16.35 9.18 -3.15
N SER A 117 15.60 9.71 -4.12
CA SER A 117 14.14 9.63 -4.13
C SER A 117 13.64 8.18 -4.14
N SER A 118 14.29 7.28 -4.91
CA SER A 118 13.94 5.85 -4.91
C SER A 118 14.24 5.18 -3.57
N LEU A 119 15.38 5.47 -2.93
CA LEU A 119 15.73 4.91 -1.63
C LEU A 119 14.79 5.40 -0.52
N VAL A 120 14.46 6.69 -0.52
CA VAL A 120 13.51 7.28 0.43
C VAL A 120 12.10 6.72 0.21
N ALA A 121 11.67 6.54 -1.04
CA ALA A 121 10.39 5.93 -1.37
C ALA A 121 10.31 4.46 -0.89
N ARG A 122 11.34 3.66 -1.20
CA ARG A 122 11.43 2.25 -0.77
C ARG A 122 11.42 2.14 0.75
N MET A 123 12.19 2.98 1.44
CA MET A 123 12.17 3.08 2.90
C MET A 123 10.77 3.42 3.40
N THR A 124 10.16 4.48 2.87
CA THR A 124 8.86 4.96 3.35
C THR A 124 7.79 3.88 3.20
N LEU A 125 7.72 3.24 2.04
CA LEU A 125 6.75 2.16 1.80
C LEU A 125 6.99 0.96 2.71
N HIS A 126 8.23 0.51 2.88
CA HIS A 126 8.55 -0.65 3.72
C HIS A 126 8.27 -0.37 5.21
N PHE A 127 8.65 0.81 5.71
CA PHE A 127 8.39 1.20 7.09
C PHE A 127 6.91 1.38 7.38
N GLU A 128 6.15 1.87 6.39
CA GLU A 128 4.69 2.00 6.49
C GLU A 128 4.01 0.63 6.49
N LEU A 129 4.46 -0.29 5.62
CA LEU A 129 3.88 -1.63 5.54
C LEU A 129 4.12 -2.46 6.81
N TYR A 130 5.27 -2.32 7.48
CA TYR A 130 5.59 -3.10 8.69
C TYR A 130 5.40 -2.33 10.01
N ASP A 131 4.85 -1.11 9.97
CA ASP A 131 4.73 -0.20 11.12
C ASP A 131 6.01 -0.15 11.99
N LEU A 132 7.14 0.16 11.33
CA LEU A 132 8.47 0.18 11.94
C LEU A 132 8.89 1.57 12.43
N TRP A 133 8.03 2.58 12.25
CA TRP A 133 8.33 3.98 12.55
C TRP A 133 8.68 4.24 14.00
N THR A 134 8.07 3.49 14.93
CA THR A 134 8.29 3.63 16.38
C THR A 134 9.52 2.87 16.87
N ILE A 135 10.03 1.92 16.09
CA ILE A 135 11.14 1.04 16.46
C ILE A 135 12.49 1.65 16.07
N TYR A 136 12.57 2.29 14.90
CA TYR A 136 13.85 2.78 14.38
C TYR A 136 14.01 4.29 14.52
N THR A 137 15.20 4.71 14.96
CA THR A 137 15.63 6.10 14.93
C THR A 137 15.81 6.61 13.49
N VAL A 138 15.99 7.92 13.29
CA VAL A 138 16.30 8.48 11.96
C VAL A 138 17.60 7.85 11.40
N GLU A 139 18.62 7.73 12.23
CA GLU A 139 19.89 7.10 11.84
C GLU A 139 19.71 5.63 11.45
N GLY A 140 18.95 4.86 12.23
CA GLY A 140 18.65 3.46 11.91
C GLY A 140 17.90 3.29 10.59
N ARG A 141 16.96 4.20 10.29
CA ARG A 141 16.22 4.24 9.02
C ARG A 141 17.13 4.50 7.82
N LEU A 142 18.06 5.44 7.95
CA LEU A 142 19.03 5.76 6.90
C LEU A 142 19.99 4.61 6.65
N LEU A 143 20.48 3.98 7.73
CA LEU A 143 21.38 2.83 7.65
C LEU A 143 20.70 1.63 6.98
N PHE A 144 19.47 1.31 7.39
CA PHE A 144 18.67 0.23 6.80
C PHE A 144 18.47 0.43 5.30
N SER A 145 18.21 1.66 4.89
CA SER A 145 17.89 2.00 3.50
C SER A 145 19.12 2.26 2.64
N GLY A 146 20.33 2.15 3.20
CA GLY A 146 21.59 2.42 2.49
C GLY A 146 21.77 3.88 2.06
N ILE A 147 21.05 4.82 2.69
CA ILE A 147 21.15 6.26 2.39
C ILE A 147 22.38 6.80 3.11
N LYS A 148 23.39 7.24 2.32
CA LYS A 148 24.63 7.79 2.86
C LYS A 148 24.48 9.29 3.13
N MET A 149 23.72 9.62 4.17
CA MET A 149 23.45 11.00 4.59
C MET A 149 23.49 11.13 6.10
N ASN A 150 23.91 12.31 6.59
CA ASN A 150 23.84 12.63 8.01
C ASN A 150 22.38 12.79 8.47
N ASP A 151 22.06 12.27 9.65
CA ASP A 151 20.71 12.24 10.23
C ASP A 151 20.08 13.64 10.34
N ARG A 152 20.87 14.64 10.72
CA ARG A 152 20.47 16.05 10.81
C ARG A 152 20.15 16.64 9.44
N THR A 153 20.95 16.30 8.43
CA THR A 153 20.72 16.80 7.06
C THR A 153 19.43 16.22 6.51
N TYR A 154 19.21 14.93 6.73
CA TYR A 154 17.97 14.27 6.35
C TYR A 154 16.76 14.88 7.07
N SER A 155 16.85 15.02 8.39
CA SER A 155 15.76 15.54 9.23
C SER A 155 15.37 16.98 8.87
N ASN A 156 16.34 17.83 8.53
CA ASN A 156 16.09 19.23 8.23
C ASN A 156 15.56 19.46 6.82
N TYR A 157 15.98 18.65 5.83
CA TYR A 157 15.73 18.95 4.42
C TYR A 157 14.89 17.91 3.69
N PHE A 158 14.94 16.64 4.08
CA PHE A 158 14.30 15.54 3.36
C PHE A 158 13.10 14.94 4.09
N LEU A 159 13.00 15.17 5.41
CA LEU A 159 11.88 14.70 6.22
C LEU A 159 10.52 15.25 5.74
N CYS A 160 10.49 16.47 5.20
CA CYS A 160 9.26 17.03 4.63
C CYS A 160 8.77 16.22 3.43
N TYR A 161 9.65 15.83 2.51
CA TYR A 161 9.28 15.00 1.36
C TYR A 161 8.85 13.60 1.78
N GLN A 162 9.51 13.00 2.76
CA GLN A 162 9.07 11.73 3.34
C GLN A 162 7.63 11.84 3.90
N ARG A 163 7.31 12.91 4.62
CA ARG A 163 5.94 13.16 5.11
C ARG A 163 4.95 13.35 3.96
N GLN A 164 5.34 14.03 2.89
CA GLN A 164 4.48 14.20 1.74
C GLN A 164 4.26 12.88 0.98
N MET A 165 5.26 11.98 0.93
CA MET A 165 5.07 10.61 0.41
C MET A 165 4.05 9.82 1.24
N LEU A 166 4.07 9.97 2.56
CA LEU A 166 3.06 9.34 3.42
C LEU A 166 1.65 9.85 3.11
N ASN A 167 1.52 11.16 2.84
CA ASN A 167 0.25 11.72 2.39
C ASN A 167 -0.16 11.18 1.01
N ASP A 168 0.79 11.01 0.07
CA ASP A 168 0.51 10.41 -1.24
C ASP A 168 0.04 8.95 -1.13
N LEU A 169 0.59 8.19 -0.17
CA LEU A 169 0.12 6.84 0.14
C LEU A 169 -1.31 6.85 0.69
N GLU A 170 -1.61 7.76 1.61
CA GLU A 170 -2.95 7.94 2.18
C GLU A 170 -3.97 8.34 1.09
N GLU A 171 -3.58 9.20 0.15
CA GLU A 171 -4.39 9.51 -1.04
C GLU A 171 -4.65 8.28 -1.91
N LEU A 172 -3.64 7.44 -2.15
CA LEU A 172 -3.83 6.19 -2.88
C LEU A 172 -4.80 5.25 -2.17
N VAL A 173 -4.68 5.11 -0.84
CA VAL A 173 -5.62 4.33 -0.02
C VAL A 173 -7.03 4.88 -0.10
N HIS A 174 -7.20 6.20 -0.09
CA HIS A 174 -8.49 6.84 -0.27
C HIS A 174 -9.10 6.53 -1.65
N CYS A 175 -8.30 6.58 -2.71
CA CYS A 175 -8.73 6.18 -4.06
C CYS A 175 -9.18 4.71 -4.11
N ILE A 176 -8.41 3.81 -3.50
CA ILE A 176 -8.76 2.38 -3.40
C ILE A 176 -10.12 2.21 -2.70
N ASN A 177 -10.31 2.87 -1.55
CA ASN A 177 -11.56 2.79 -0.80
C ASN A 177 -12.76 3.31 -1.61
N ASN A 178 -12.58 4.41 -2.34
CA ASN A 178 -13.63 4.98 -3.19
C ASN A 178 -14.00 4.04 -4.35
N ASP A 179 -13.01 3.43 -5.00
CA ASP A 179 -13.27 2.53 -6.13
C ASP A 179 -13.92 1.21 -5.68
N ILE A 180 -13.50 0.68 -4.52
CA ILE A 180 -14.16 -0.50 -3.92
C ILE A 180 -15.59 -0.16 -3.49
N ALA A 181 -15.83 1.02 -2.92
CA ALA A 181 -17.17 1.46 -2.54
C ALA A 181 -18.09 1.55 -3.77
N LYS A 182 -17.61 2.13 -4.88
CA LYS A 182 -18.34 2.15 -6.16
C LYS A 182 -18.66 0.74 -6.65
N TYR A 183 -17.70 -0.18 -6.59
CA TYR A 183 -17.92 -1.58 -6.97
C TYR A 183 -19.03 -2.22 -6.12
N ARG A 184 -18.99 -2.06 -4.80
CA ARG A 184 -20.01 -2.58 -3.88
C ARG A 184 -21.39 -2.00 -4.15
N SER A 185 -21.49 -0.70 -4.42
CA SER A 185 -22.75 -0.07 -4.82
C SER A 185 -23.29 -0.63 -6.14
N ASN A 186 -22.42 -0.86 -7.12
CA ASN A 186 -22.83 -1.45 -8.41
C ASN A 186 -23.30 -2.91 -8.26
N LEU A 187 -22.68 -3.69 -7.37
CA LEU A 187 -23.13 -5.05 -7.06
C LEU A 187 -24.52 -5.05 -6.39
N ALA A 188 -24.76 -4.14 -5.45
CA ALA A 188 -26.06 -4.03 -4.77
C ALA A 188 -27.19 -3.71 -5.76
N ILE A 189 -26.95 -2.73 -6.65
CA ILE A 189 -27.90 -2.36 -7.71
C ILE A 189 -28.16 -3.53 -8.67
N SER A 190 -27.11 -4.29 -9.02
CA SER A 190 -27.25 -5.45 -9.92
C SER A 190 -28.06 -6.58 -9.29
N CYS A 191 -27.99 -6.76 -7.97
CA CYS A 191 -28.79 -7.75 -7.24
C CYS A 191 -30.29 -7.36 -7.21
N GLU A 192 -30.59 -6.09 -6.94
CA GLU A 192 -31.98 -5.60 -6.90
C GLU A 192 -32.70 -5.73 -8.25
N LEU A 193 -31.97 -5.55 -9.36
CA LEU A 193 -32.53 -5.73 -10.70
C LEU A 193 -32.87 -7.20 -11.01
N VAL A 194 -32.10 -8.16 -10.48
CA VAL A 194 -32.35 -9.59 -10.66
C VAL A 194 -33.55 -10.07 -9.84
N GLU A 195 -33.81 -9.48 -8.66
CA GLU A 195 -35.00 -9.80 -7.84
C GLU A 195 -36.30 -9.17 -8.37
N SER A 196 -36.21 -8.19 -9.27
CA SER A 196 -37.34 -7.47 -9.86
C SER A 196 -37.86 -8.04 -11.20
N MET A 197 -37.24 -9.11 -11.69
CA MET A 197 -37.62 -9.84 -12.93
C MET A 197 -38.17 -11.23 -12.62
#